data_AF-A0A6V7WFB2-F1
#
_entry.id   AF-A0A6V7WFB2-F1
#
_cell.length_a   1.000
_cell.length_b   1.000
_cell.length_c   1.000
_cell.angle_alpha   90.00
_cell.angle_beta   90.00
_cell.angle_gamma   90.00
#
_symmetry.space_group_name_H-M   'P 1'
#
loop_
_entity.id
_entity.type
_entity.pdbx_description
1 polymer ?
#
loop_
_entity_poly.entity_id
_entity_poly.type
_entity_poly.pdbx_seq_one_letter_code
_entity_poly.pdbx_strand_id
1 'polypeptide(L)'
;METPSRVEMILDKLYNDPANPAGFAGVNQLWTEARKKDASIKKKDVEEYLEGNRTYTIHRPRRVHFKRSITNPSGYMTDVQCDLADFQKLSRQNNGKNYALVAIDVLSKRVFAEPVRTKKIKRYD
;
A
#
# COMPACT_ATOMS: atom_id res chain seq x y z
N MET A 1 24.65 0.85 27.02
CA MET A 1 23.42 0.20 26.52
C MET A 1 22.49 0.15 27.70
N GLU A 2 21.34 0.80 27.63
CA GLU A 2 20.36 0.74 28.72
C GLU A 2 19.89 -0.71 28.88
N THR A 3 19.80 -1.18 30.12
CA THR A 3 19.30 -2.52 30.43
C THR A 3 17.81 -2.55 30.10
N PRO A 4 17.33 -3.53 29.30
CA PRO A 4 15.93 -3.62 28.98
C PRO A 4 15.11 -3.77 30.26
N SER A 5 14.01 -3.04 30.34
CA SER A 5 13.09 -3.11 31.46
C SER A 5 12.51 -4.51 31.59
N ARG A 6 12.06 -4.87 32.82
CA ARG A 6 11.37 -6.14 33.07
C ARG A 6 10.17 -6.34 32.12
N VAL A 7 9.46 -5.27 31.78
CA VAL A 7 8.31 -5.30 30.88
C VAL A 7 8.75 -5.65 29.46
N GLU A 8 9.78 -4.98 28.92
CA GLU A 8 10.32 -5.27 27.59
C GLU A 8 10.81 -6.71 27.47
N MET A 9 11.47 -7.26 28.50
CA MET A 9 11.91 -8.66 28.49
C MET A 9 10.75 -9.65 28.38
N ILE A 10 9.63 -9.37 29.06
CA ILE A 10 8.42 -10.20 28.99
C ILE A 10 7.80 -10.10 27.60
N LEU A 11 7.69 -8.89 27.06
CA LEU A 11 7.10 -8.65 25.74
C LEU A 11 7.95 -9.27 24.62
N ASP A 12 9.27 -9.15 24.68
CA ASP A 12 10.20 -9.72 23.70
C ASP A 12 10.10 -11.25 23.66
N LYS A 13 10.08 -11.88 24.83
CA LYS A 13 9.92 -13.33 24.94
C LYS A 13 8.58 -13.83 24.38
N LEU A 14 7.49 -13.11 24.63
CA LEU A 14 6.16 -13.50 24.14
C LEU A 14 6.00 -13.23 22.64
N TYR A 15 6.53 -12.10 22.15
CA TYR A 15 6.38 -11.67 20.77
C TYR A 15 7.21 -12.50 19.79
N ASN A 16 8.43 -12.90 20.18
CA ASN A 16 9.33 -13.67 19.33
C ASN A 16 9.15 -15.20 19.44
N ASP A 17 8.16 -15.68 20.21
CA ASP A 17 7.84 -17.10 20.34
C ASP A 17 6.69 -17.48 19.38
N PRO A 18 6.98 -18.20 18.26
CA PRO A 18 5.94 -18.58 17.29
C PRO A 18 4.92 -19.59 17.86
N ALA A 19 5.25 -20.31 18.94
CA ALA A 19 4.32 -21.22 19.59
C ALA A 19 3.36 -20.48 20.54
N ASN A 20 3.66 -19.22 20.88
CA ASN A 20 2.81 -18.39 21.70
C ASN A 20 1.65 -17.81 20.88
N PRO A 21 0.42 -17.74 21.42
CA PRO A 21 -0.69 -17.04 20.77
C PRO A 21 -0.41 -15.56 20.45
N ALA A 22 0.53 -14.92 21.14
CA ALA A 22 0.99 -13.55 20.90
C ALA A 22 2.20 -13.44 19.95
N GLY A 23 2.71 -14.56 19.44
CA GLY A 23 3.86 -14.61 18.54
C GLY A 23 3.60 -13.81 17.27
N PHE A 24 4.44 -12.80 17.01
CA PHE A 24 4.31 -11.85 15.90
C PHE A 24 2.93 -11.18 15.75
N ALA A 25 2.15 -11.17 16.83
CA ALA A 25 0.77 -10.72 16.82
C ALA A 25 0.63 -9.18 16.94
N GLY A 26 -0.61 -8.70 16.86
CA GLY A 26 -0.94 -7.30 17.11
C GLY A 26 -1.01 -6.92 18.59
N VAL A 27 -1.03 -5.61 18.85
CA VAL A 27 -1.12 -4.99 20.20
C VAL A 27 -2.07 -5.73 21.16
N ASN A 28 -3.30 -6.02 20.72
CA ASN A 28 -4.32 -6.59 21.61
C ASN A 28 -4.00 -8.02 22.07
N GLN A 29 -3.44 -8.87 21.19
CA GLN A 29 -3.11 -10.26 21.52
C GLN A 29 -1.87 -10.29 22.43
N LEU A 30 -0.83 -9.51 22.09
CA LEU A 30 0.36 -9.40 22.94
C LEU A 30 0.03 -8.84 24.32
N TRP A 31 -0.83 -7.82 24.42
CA TRP A 31 -1.30 -7.28 25.69
C TRP A 31 -2.08 -8.31 26.52
N THR A 32 -2.93 -9.12 25.88
CA THR A 32 -3.73 -10.14 26.57
C THR A 32 -2.83 -11.22 27.18
N GLU A 33 -1.84 -11.72 26.45
CA GLU A 33 -0.90 -12.73 26.96
C GLU A 33 0.09 -12.14 27.98
N ALA A 34 0.54 -10.89 27.77
CA ALA A 34 1.41 -10.19 28.71
C ALA A 34 0.74 -10.00 30.08
N ARG A 35 -0.55 -9.64 30.11
CA ARG A 35 -1.29 -9.47 31.37
C ARG A 35 -1.48 -10.76 32.17
N LYS A 36 -1.44 -11.93 31.52
CA LYS A 36 -1.42 -13.23 32.23
C LYS A 36 -0.11 -13.47 32.96
N LYS A 37 1.00 -12.86 32.50
CA LYS A 37 2.32 -12.93 33.15
C LYS A 37 2.50 -11.83 34.18
N ASP A 38 2.04 -10.63 33.89
CA ASP A 38 2.10 -9.50 34.80
C ASP A 38 0.89 -8.57 34.59
N ALA A 39 0.01 -8.52 35.59
CA ALA A 39 -1.22 -7.73 35.53
C ALA A 39 -0.98 -6.21 35.47
N SER A 40 0.24 -5.73 35.80
CA SER A 40 0.60 -4.32 35.78
C SER A 40 0.92 -3.78 34.38
N ILE A 41 1.15 -4.66 33.39
CA ILE A 41 1.48 -4.26 32.01
C ILE A 41 0.28 -3.54 31.38
N LYS A 42 0.50 -2.29 31.01
CA LYS A 42 -0.48 -1.45 30.34
C LYS A 42 -0.40 -1.66 28.84
N LYS A 43 -1.49 -1.33 28.16
CA LYS A 43 -1.54 -1.38 26.68
C LYS A 43 -0.51 -0.45 26.04
N LYS A 44 -0.26 0.71 26.65
CA LYS A 44 0.74 1.69 26.22
C LYS A 44 2.14 1.10 26.15
N ASP A 45 2.53 0.30 27.14
CA ASP A 45 3.85 -0.36 27.17
C ASP A 45 4.02 -1.32 25.98
N VAL A 46 2.94 -2.00 25.59
CA VAL A 46 2.91 -2.90 24.44
C VAL A 46 2.97 -2.12 23.12
N GLU A 47 2.28 -0.98 23.05
CA GLU A 47 2.33 -0.09 21.89
C GLU A 47 3.74 0.47 21.67
N GLU A 48 4.37 0.99 22.72
CA GLU A 48 5.75 1.52 22.69
C GLU A 48 6.77 0.44 22.29
N TYR A 49 6.67 -0.76 22.87
CA TYR A 49 7.52 -1.91 22.50
C TYR A 49 7.37 -2.27 21.01
N LEU A 50 6.13 -2.36 20.51
CA LEU A 50 5.86 -2.75 19.13
C LEU A 50 6.23 -1.66 18.13
N GLU A 51 6.12 -0.38 18.49
CA GLU A 51 6.61 0.75 17.68
C GLU A 51 8.13 0.70 17.51
N GLY A 52 8.87 0.31 18.55
CA GLY A 52 10.32 0.06 18.50
C GLY A 52 10.72 -1.24 17.79
N ASN A 53 9.81 -2.19 17.63
CA ASN A 53 10.10 -3.48 17.02
C ASN A 53 10.18 -3.40 15.48
N ARG A 54 11.37 -3.66 14.92
CA ARG A 54 11.63 -3.57 13.47
C ARG A 54 10.77 -4.54 12.66
N THR A 55 10.63 -5.79 13.12
CA THR A 55 9.85 -6.82 12.42
C THR A 55 8.38 -6.42 12.36
N TYR A 56 7.83 -5.97 13.49
CA TYR A 56 6.46 -5.49 13.56
C TYR A 56 6.21 -4.31 12.61
N THR A 57 7.08 -3.29 12.65
CA THR A 57 6.91 -2.07 11.86
C THR A 57 7.01 -2.30 10.35
N ILE A 58 7.86 -3.23 9.90
CA ILE A 58 8.01 -3.57 8.47
C ILE A 58 6.81 -4.38 7.97
N HIS A 59 6.38 -5.39 8.73
CA HIS A 59 5.43 -6.38 8.24
C HIS A 59 3.97 -6.05 8.56
N ARG A 60 3.71 -5.14 9.50
CA ARG A 60 2.33 -4.75 9.81
C ARG A 60 1.78 -3.85 8.70
N PRO A 61 0.64 -4.22 8.08
CA PRO A 61 0.01 -3.38 7.09
C PRO A 61 -0.42 -2.04 7.69
N ARG A 62 0.17 -0.94 7.21
CA ARG A 62 -0.24 0.42 7.58
C ARG A 62 -1.50 0.80 6.81
N ARG A 63 -2.65 0.81 7.48
CA ARG A 63 -3.94 1.27 6.91
C ARG A 63 -4.07 2.79 7.06
N VAL A 64 -3.53 3.55 6.11
CA VAL A 64 -3.68 5.01 6.07
C VAL A 64 -4.50 5.42 4.86
N HIS A 65 -5.58 6.17 5.13
CA HIS A 65 -6.40 6.79 4.10
C HIS A 65 -5.78 8.16 3.77
N PHE A 66 -5.05 8.23 2.67
CA PHE A 66 -4.53 9.50 2.17
C PHE A 66 -5.67 10.32 1.56
N LYS A 67 -5.74 11.61 1.89
CA LYS A 67 -6.62 12.55 1.16
C LYS A 67 -6.18 12.56 -0.31
N ARG A 68 -7.13 12.34 -1.22
CA ARG A 68 -6.89 12.41 -2.67
C ARG A 68 -7.50 13.69 -3.21
N SER A 69 -6.84 14.30 -4.20
CA SER A 69 -7.44 15.42 -4.94
C SER A 69 -8.66 14.93 -5.71
N ILE A 70 -9.73 15.73 -5.72
CA ILE A 70 -10.93 15.46 -6.50
C ILE A 70 -10.74 16.09 -7.88
N THR A 71 -10.93 15.33 -8.95
CA THR A 71 -10.91 15.87 -10.32
C THR A 71 -12.29 16.42 -10.64
N ASN A 72 -12.42 17.75 -10.70
CA ASN A 72 -13.66 18.44 -11.04
C ASN A 72 -13.47 19.28 -12.32
N PRO A 73 -13.88 18.76 -13.49
CA PRO A 73 -13.67 19.45 -14.77
C PRO A 73 -14.57 20.69 -14.89
N SER A 74 -14.07 21.73 -15.55
CA SER A 74 -14.80 23.00 -15.75
C SER A 74 -15.76 22.97 -16.95
N GLY A 75 -15.63 21.99 -17.85
CA GLY A 75 -16.49 21.83 -19.01
C GLY A 75 -16.18 20.57 -19.82
N TYR A 76 -16.84 20.43 -20.97
CA TYR A 76 -16.55 19.36 -21.92
C TYR A 76 -15.16 19.57 -22.53
N MET A 77 -14.33 18.53 -22.54
CA MET A 77 -12.97 18.54 -23.10
C MET A 77 -11.98 19.50 -22.41
N THR A 78 -12.30 20.00 -21.21
CA THR A 78 -11.35 20.83 -20.44
C THR A 78 -10.29 20.00 -19.75
N ASP A 79 -10.67 18.79 -19.32
CA ASP A 79 -9.81 17.87 -18.60
C ASP A 79 -9.92 16.50 -19.27
N VAL A 80 -8.81 16.05 -19.84
CA VAL A 80 -8.72 14.75 -20.51
C VAL A 80 -7.63 13.94 -19.80
N GLN A 81 -8.01 12.75 -19.35
CA GLN A 81 -7.06 11.78 -18.79
C GLN A 81 -6.63 10.83 -19.90
N CYS A 82 -5.33 10.80 -20.15
CA CYS A 82 -4.74 9.95 -21.18
C CYS A 82 -3.90 8.85 -20.54
N ASP A 83 -4.00 7.64 -21.08
CA ASP A 83 -3.15 6.51 -20.73
C ASP A 83 -2.86 5.66 -21.98
N LEU A 84 -1.92 4.73 -21.87
CA LEU A 84 -1.52 3.83 -22.93
C LEU A 84 -1.80 2.38 -22.52
N ALA A 85 -2.85 1.80 -23.09
CA ALA A 85 -3.19 0.41 -22.86
C ALA A 85 -2.23 -0.53 -23.62
N ASP A 86 -1.75 -1.59 -22.95
CA ASP A 86 -0.77 -2.53 -23.49
C ASP A 86 -1.44 -3.70 -24.22
N PHE A 87 -1.12 -3.84 -25.51
CA PHE A 87 -1.61 -4.87 -26.41
C PHE A 87 -0.47 -5.61 -27.12
N GLN A 88 0.77 -5.55 -26.61
CA GLN A 88 1.94 -6.13 -27.29
C GLN A 88 1.76 -7.61 -27.62
N LYS A 89 1.15 -8.36 -26.70
CA LYS A 89 0.87 -9.80 -26.86
C LYS A 89 -0.09 -10.11 -28.02
N LEU A 90 -0.95 -9.15 -28.37
CA LEU A 90 -1.95 -9.27 -29.43
C LEU A 90 -1.51 -8.59 -30.74
N SER A 91 -0.29 -8.04 -30.78
CA SER A 91 0.23 -7.28 -31.94
C SER A 91 0.13 -8.03 -33.27
N ARG A 92 0.39 -9.34 -33.29
CA ARG A 92 0.26 -10.17 -34.51
C ARG A 92 -1.15 -10.20 -35.06
N GLN A 93 -2.15 -10.15 -34.19
CA GLN A 93 -3.58 -10.13 -34.54
C GLN A 93 -4.10 -8.69 -34.73
N ASN A 94 -3.30 -7.68 -34.39
CA ASN A 94 -3.64 -6.26 -34.45
C ASN A 94 -2.70 -5.48 -35.39
N ASN A 95 -2.34 -6.09 -36.53
CA ASN A 95 -1.50 -5.47 -37.58
C ASN A 95 -0.19 -4.84 -37.08
N GLY A 96 0.41 -5.39 -36.03
CA GLY A 96 1.62 -4.92 -35.37
C GLY A 96 1.42 -3.66 -34.51
N LYS A 97 0.18 -3.33 -34.12
CA LYS A 97 -0.15 -2.29 -33.14
C LYS A 97 0.02 -2.88 -31.75
N ASN A 98 0.90 -2.27 -30.97
CA ASN A 98 1.34 -2.78 -29.68
C ASN A 98 0.59 -2.14 -28.51
N TYR A 99 -0.06 -1.00 -28.75
CA TYR A 99 -0.72 -0.23 -27.70
C TYR A 99 -1.97 0.46 -28.25
N ALA A 100 -2.83 0.93 -27.36
CA ALA A 100 -3.88 1.89 -27.67
C ALA A 100 -3.70 3.12 -26.80
N LEU A 101 -3.56 4.30 -27.44
CA LEU A 101 -3.61 5.57 -26.73
C LEU A 101 -5.08 5.83 -26.40
N VAL A 102 -5.41 5.79 -25.12
CA VAL A 102 -6.76 6.03 -24.62
C VAL A 102 -6.81 7.41 -24.01
N ALA A 103 -7.79 8.20 -24.41
CA ALA A 103 -8.08 9.53 -23.88
C ALA A 103 -9.53 9.56 -23.41
N ILE A 104 -9.75 9.96 -22.16
CA ILE A 104 -11.07 10.01 -21.54
C ILE A 104 -11.36 11.44 -21.13
N ASP A 105 -12.43 12.01 -21.65
CA ASP A 105 -12.96 13.27 -21.13
C ASP A 105 -13.55 13.06 -19.74
N VAL A 106 -13.01 13.80 -18.76
CA VAL A 106 -13.34 13.57 -17.35
C VAL A 106 -14.80 13.92 -17.05
N LEU A 107 -15.38 14.90 -17.76
CA LEU A 107 -16.77 15.30 -17.52
C LEU A 107 -17.77 14.29 -18.13
N SER A 108 -17.73 14.12 -19.45
CA SER A 108 -18.71 13.31 -20.19
C SER A 108 -18.45 11.80 -20.13
N LYS A 109 -17.26 11.39 -19.67
CA LYS A 109 -16.78 10.00 -19.70
C LYS A 109 -16.69 9.42 -21.11
N ARG A 110 -16.67 10.26 -22.15
CA ARG A 110 -16.43 9.80 -23.53
C ARG A 110 -14.99 9.33 -23.67
N VAL A 111 -14.84 8.17 -24.29
CA VAL A 111 -13.56 7.50 -24.51
C VAL A 111 -13.18 7.60 -25.98
N PHE A 112 -11.94 8.00 -26.23
CA PHE A 112 -11.30 8.02 -27.54
C PHE A 112 -10.11 7.09 -27.46
N ALA A 113 -9.92 6.26 -28.49
CA ALA A 113 -8.81 5.32 -28.53
C ALA A 113 -8.20 5.27 -29.92
N GLU A 114 -6.88 5.38 -30.00
CA GLU A 114 -6.12 5.25 -31.25
C GLU A 114 -5.06 4.15 -31.11
N PRO A 115 -5.04 3.12 -31.97
CA PRO A 115 -4.02 2.08 -31.91
C PRO A 115 -2.66 2.61 -32.38
N VAL A 116 -1.63 2.42 -31.57
CA VAL A 116 -0.25 2.87 -31.85
C VAL A 116 0.77 1.72 -31.79
N ARG A 117 1.83 1.84 -32.59
CA ARG A 117 2.89 0.80 -32.65
C ARG A 117 3.95 0.97 -31.57
N THR A 118 4.17 2.20 -31.10
CA THR A 118 5.27 2.53 -30.18
C THR A 118 4.79 3.53 -29.14
N LYS A 119 5.49 3.60 -28.00
CA LYS A 119 5.26 4.63 -26.98
C LYS A 119 5.95 5.98 -27.31
N LYS A 120 6.60 6.06 -28.47
CA LYS A 120 7.43 7.22 -28.85
C LYS A 120 6.56 8.27 -29.54
N ILE A 121 6.85 9.53 -29.23
CA ILE A 121 6.34 10.69 -29.95
C ILE A 121 6.96 10.70 -31.36
N LYS A 122 6.16 10.97 -32.39
CA LYS A 122 6.72 11.31 -33.71
C LYS A 122 7.31 12.72 -33.62
N ARG A 123 8.62 12.84 -33.79
CA ARG A 123 9.27 14.14 -33.97
C ARG A 123 9.06 14.56 -35.43
N TYR A 124 8.72 15.83 -35.61
CA TYR A 124 8.80 16.49 -36.91
C TYR A 124 10.02 17.40 -36.82
N ASP A 125 10.97 17.15 -37.72
CA ASP A 125 12.24 17.86 -37.83
C ASP A 125 12.02 19.17 -38.61
#